data_AF-T0JVT1-F1
#
_entry.id   AF-T0JVT1-F1
#
_cell.length_a   1.000
_cell.length_b   1.000
_cell.length_c   1.000
_cell.angle_alpha   90.00
_cell.angle_beta   90.00
_cell.angle_gamma   90.00
#
_symmetry.space_group_name_H-M   'P 1'
#
loop_
_entity.id
_entity.type
_entity.pdbx_description
1 polymer ?
#
loop_
_entity_poly.entity_id
_entity_poly.type
_entity_poly.pdbx_seq_one_letter_code
_entity_poly.pdbx_strand_id
1 'polypeptide(L)'
;MKSVLVDSALRLKGASEIERKDYRGTRFLRAAFTIYDGASFLVPGGGAEIRHIEELIQALNYQIQNPIRYNDSPQIGTPINAILDWPMATKAEFAAFIRDDVNQVFKHMLVYWGQFLTTRKSVDPVTTAEGGWLAPVAQTQEAGLKNFLDTCPWPLACPRDDNVIVSATESTPFYIRRNVHLRDTVWVKNPDGRSNYSLVDMLGDENLAEQFVGGTVYQAFLSADSYHNWHALVSGSDKCCPKIINGAYY
;
A
#
# COMPACT_ATOMS: atom_id res chain seq x y z
N MET A 1 16.28 4.92 23.63
CA MET A 1 16.20 3.75 22.73
C MET A 1 16.75 4.21 21.38
N LYS A 2 17.90 3.69 20.94
CA LYS A 2 18.60 4.18 19.74
C LYS A 2 17.82 3.74 18.49
N SER A 3 17.62 4.66 17.54
CA SER A 3 16.82 4.45 16.32
C SER A 3 17.48 3.41 15.40
N VAL A 4 16.70 2.49 14.85
CA VAL A 4 17.16 1.45 13.89
C VAL A 4 17.63 2.07 12.57
N LEU A 5 17.01 3.17 12.14
CA LEU A 5 17.42 3.95 10.97
C LEU A 5 18.69 4.77 11.27
N VAL A 6 18.81 5.31 12.49
CA VAL A 6 20.02 5.99 12.95
C VAL A 6 21.18 5.00 13.14
N ASP A 7 20.96 3.80 13.68
CA ASP A 7 22.01 2.79 13.84
C ASP A 7 22.44 2.18 12.48
N SER A 8 21.53 2.09 11.51
CA SER A 8 21.88 1.77 10.11
C SER A 8 22.68 2.92 9.48
N ALA A 9 22.30 4.18 9.71
CA ALA A 9 23.05 5.37 9.29
C ALA A 9 24.38 5.59 10.06
N LEU A 10 24.51 5.06 11.28
CA LEU A 10 25.71 5.13 12.13
C LEU A 10 26.67 3.97 11.85
N ARG A 11 26.19 2.77 11.49
CA ARG A 11 27.03 1.69 10.94
C ARG A 11 27.75 2.12 9.66
N LEU A 12 27.15 3.04 8.91
CA LEU A 12 27.73 3.71 7.74
C LEU A 12 28.81 4.76 8.10
N LYS A 13 28.90 5.22 9.36
CA LYS A 13 29.92 6.20 9.80
C LYS A 13 31.29 5.58 10.16
N GLY A 14 31.39 4.26 10.30
CA GLY A 14 32.65 3.54 10.58
C GLY A 14 33.45 3.12 9.34
N ALA A 15 32.94 3.42 8.15
CA ALA A 15 33.52 3.12 6.85
C ALA A 15 34.71 4.05 6.55
N SER A 16 35.79 3.49 6.02
CA SER A 16 37.07 4.17 5.80
C SER A 16 36.94 5.35 4.83
N GLU A 17 37.89 6.29 4.85
CA GLU A 17 37.85 7.58 4.13
C GLU A 17 37.68 7.45 2.60
N ILE A 18 37.88 6.26 2.04
CA ILE A 18 37.64 5.91 0.63
C ILE A 18 36.14 5.66 0.35
N GLU A 19 35.37 5.15 1.31
CA GLU A 19 33.93 4.88 1.19
C GLU A 19 33.07 6.15 1.35
N ARG A 20 33.63 7.24 1.91
CA ARG A 20 32.94 8.56 1.97
C ARG A 20 32.69 9.19 0.61
N LYS A 21 33.44 8.79 -0.43
CA LYS A 21 33.23 9.31 -1.80
C LYS A 21 32.01 8.69 -2.51
N ASP A 22 31.41 7.63 -1.97
CA ASP A 22 30.28 6.94 -2.63
C ASP A 22 28.93 7.06 -1.90
N TYR A 23 28.84 7.84 -0.83
CA TYR A 23 27.57 8.25 -0.20
C TYR A 23 26.83 9.30 -1.03
N ARG A 24 26.49 8.96 -2.27
CA ARG A 24 25.63 9.81 -3.11
C ARG A 24 24.17 9.75 -2.65
N GLY A 25 23.76 8.72 -1.90
CA GLY A 25 22.43 8.52 -1.29
C GLY A 25 21.83 9.76 -0.61
N THR A 26 22.64 10.52 0.14
CA THR A 26 22.19 11.72 0.87
C THR A 26 22.19 12.99 0.02
N ARG A 27 22.93 13.05 -1.08
CA ARG A 27 22.85 14.15 -2.07
C ARG A 27 21.61 14.04 -2.96
N PHE A 28 21.11 12.82 -3.22
CA PHE A 28 19.94 12.60 -4.09
C PHE A 28 18.64 13.08 -3.47
N LEU A 29 18.41 12.74 -2.20
CA LEU A 29 17.21 13.21 -1.50
C LEU A 29 17.24 14.73 -1.36
N ARG A 30 18.41 15.31 -1.11
CA ARG A 30 18.60 16.77 -1.14
C ARG A 30 18.24 17.39 -2.50
N ALA A 31 18.62 16.77 -3.61
CA ALA A 31 18.29 17.25 -4.96
C ALA A 31 16.80 17.14 -5.31
N ALA A 32 16.10 16.11 -4.80
CA ALA A 32 14.64 16.01 -4.93
C ALA A 32 13.92 17.19 -4.26
N PHE A 33 14.41 17.62 -3.10
CA PHE A 33 13.86 18.77 -2.36
C PHE A 33 14.31 20.13 -2.93
N THR A 34 15.42 20.23 -3.67
CA THR A 34 15.85 21.50 -4.31
C THR A 34 15.09 21.82 -5.61
N ILE A 35 14.47 20.83 -6.27
CA ILE A 35 13.84 21.04 -7.60
C ILE A 35 12.40 21.58 -7.49
N TYR A 36 11.83 21.70 -6.29
CA TYR A 36 10.45 22.14 -6.06
C TYR A 36 10.29 23.67 -5.89
N ASP A 37 11.05 24.48 -6.62
CA ASP A 37 10.99 25.95 -6.54
C ASP A 37 10.23 26.59 -7.73
N GLY A 38 9.19 25.93 -8.27
CA GLY A 38 8.50 26.54 -9.42
C GLY A 38 7.29 25.85 -10.07
N ALA A 39 6.66 24.83 -9.49
CA ALA A 39 5.48 24.21 -10.10
C ALA A 39 4.28 24.26 -9.15
N SER A 40 3.38 25.22 -9.40
CA SER A 40 2.10 25.37 -8.72
C SER A 40 1.14 24.26 -9.15
N PHE A 41 1.15 23.13 -8.45
CA PHE A 41 0.08 22.14 -8.50
C PHE A 41 -0.43 21.86 -7.09
N LEU A 42 -1.74 21.84 -6.95
CA LEU A 42 -2.49 21.71 -5.70
C LEU A 42 -2.05 20.46 -4.93
N VAL A 43 -1.49 20.66 -3.74
CA VAL A 43 -1.10 19.60 -2.81
C VAL A 43 -2.36 19.00 -2.17
N PRO A 44 -2.62 17.69 -2.28
CA PRO A 44 -3.64 17.04 -1.47
C PRO A 44 -3.14 16.94 -0.02
N GLY A 45 -3.70 17.73 0.89
CA GLY A 45 -3.50 17.53 2.35
C GLY A 45 -3.01 18.73 3.16
N GLY A 46 -2.69 19.87 2.55
CA GLY A 46 -2.59 21.18 3.21
C GLY A 46 -1.62 21.33 4.40
N GLY A 47 -0.80 20.32 4.69
CA GLY A 47 0.15 20.31 5.81
C GLY A 47 1.43 21.08 5.54
N ALA A 48 2.28 21.22 6.57
CA ALA A 48 3.61 21.79 6.42
C ALA A 48 4.48 20.86 5.55
N GLU A 49 5.10 21.44 4.52
CA GLU A 49 5.98 20.75 3.59
C GLU A 49 7.27 20.26 4.28
N ILE A 50 7.65 19.00 4.03
CA ILE A 50 8.94 18.45 4.44
C ILE A 50 9.98 18.91 3.42
N ARG A 51 10.93 19.75 3.83
CA ARG A 51 11.92 20.36 2.92
C ARG A 51 13.32 19.77 3.06
N HIS A 52 13.55 19.00 4.11
CA HIS A 52 14.85 18.45 4.43
C HIS A 52 14.79 16.93 4.61
N ILE A 53 15.82 16.23 4.12
CA ILE A 53 15.89 14.77 4.20
C ILE A 53 15.94 14.30 5.65
N GLU A 54 16.56 15.06 6.54
CA GLU A 54 16.60 14.76 7.96
C GLU A 54 15.20 14.74 8.57
N GLU A 55 14.32 15.67 8.16
CA GLU A 55 12.93 15.74 8.59
C GLU A 55 12.12 14.57 8.01
N LEU A 56 12.33 14.23 6.74
CA LEU A 56 11.70 13.06 6.11
C LEU A 56 12.04 11.77 6.86
N ILE A 57 13.34 11.57 7.15
CA ILE A 57 13.80 10.38 7.89
C ILE A 57 13.22 10.37 9.29
N GLN A 58 13.13 11.51 9.97
CA GLN A 58 12.52 11.60 11.30
C GLN A 58 11.02 11.27 11.26
N ALA A 59 10.29 11.78 10.27
CA ALA A 59 8.88 11.49 10.07
C ALA A 59 8.64 9.99 9.82
N LEU A 60 9.41 9.38 8.91
CA LEU A 60 9.35 7.94 8.63
C LEU A 60 9.70 7.11 9.88
N ASN A 61 10.76 7.49 10.59
CA ASN A 61 11.19 6.81 11.81
C ASN A 61 10.13 6.91 12.92
N TYR A 62 9.45 8.06 13.06
CA TYR A 62 8.33 8.21 13.97
C TYR A 62 7.17 7.30 13.55
N GLN A 63 6.78 7.31 12.28
CA GLN A 63 5.65 6.55 11.77
C GLN A 63 5.80 5.04 11.98
N ILE A 64 6.98 4.47 11.73
CA ILE A 64 7.18 3.02 11.83
C ILE A 64 7.26 2.48 13.27
N GLN A 65 7.32 3.37 14.27
CA GLN A 65 7.44 3.03 15.70
C GLN A 65 6.20 3.35 16.51
N ASN A 66 5.21 4.04 15.93
CA ASN A 66 4.01 4.47 16.60
C ASN A 66 2.78 3.84 15.97
N PRO A 67 1.75 3.53 16.77
CA PRO A 67 0.53 3.00 16.22
C PRO A 67 -0.22 4.10 15.46
N ILE A 68 -0.94 3.71 14.40
CA ILE A 68 -1.76 4.64 13.63
C ILE A 68 -3.01 4.94 14.47
N ARG A 69 -3.16 6.19 14.90
CA ARG A 69 -4.36 6.67 15.59
C ARG A 69 -5.38 7.16 14.58
N TYR A 70 -6.65 7.03 14.94
CA TYR A 70 -7.74 7.52 14.09
C TYR A 70 -7.65 9.05 13.92
N ASN A 71 -7.94 9.50 12.71
CA ASN A 71 -8.19 10.88 12.29
C ASN A 71 -9.10 10.83 11.04
N ASP A 72 -9.57 11.98 10.59
CA ASP A 72 -10.47 12.11 9.44
C ASP A 72 -9.73 12.40 8.12
N SER A 73 -8.40 12.20 8.07
CA SER A 73 -7.61 12.40 6.87
C SER A 73 -7.86 11.28 5.85
N PRO A 74 -8.04 11.60 4.57
CA PRO A 74 -8.15 10.59 3.51
C PRO A 74 -6.87 9.75 3.34
N GLN A 75 -5.73 10.19 3.89
CA GLN A 75 -4.45 9.46 3.81
C GLN A 75 -4.19 8.58 5.05
N ILE A 76 -5.14 8.45 5.97
CA ILE A 76 -4.93 7.71 7.23
C ILE A 76 -4.54 6.25 7.02
N GLY A 77 -5.07 5.61 5.97
CA GLY A 77 -4.73 4.22 5.63
C GLY A 77 -3.36 4.05 4.98
N THR A 78 -2.72 5.15 4.53
CA THR A 78 -1.43 5.12 3.82
C THR A 78 -0.44 6.13 4.42
N PRO A 79 -0.08 6.02 5.71
CA PRO A 79 0.67 7.08 6.41
C PRO A 79 2.10 7.27 5.89
N ILE A 80 2.75 6.22 5.38
CA ILE A 80 4.06 6.36 4.71
C ILE A 80 3.92 7.11 3.39
N ASN A 81 2.84 6.84 2.64
CA ASN A 81 2.55 7.57 1.41
C ASN A 81 2.28 9.05 1.70
N ALA A 82 1.55 9.35 2.77
CA ALA A 82 1.31 10.73 3.21
C ALA A 82 2.60 11.51 3.48
N ILE A 83 3.61 10.85 4.06
CA ILE A 83 4.93 11.45 4.29
C ILE A 83 5.69 11.64 2.96
N LEU A 84 5.53 10.70 2.03
CA LEU A 84 6.19 10.71 0.72
C LEU A 84 5.43 11.51 -0.34
N ASP A 85 4.27 12.08 -0.02
CA ASP A 85 3.44 12.82 -0.98
C ASP A 85 4.18 13.99 -1.62
N TRP A 86 5.02 14.66 -0.83
CA TRP A 86 5.82 15.80 -1.29
C TRP A 86 6.85 15.45 -2.38
N PRO A 87 7.67 14.40 -2.23
CA PRO A 87 8.56 13.99 -3.31
C PRO A 87 7.86 13.24 -4.46
N MET A 88 6.63 12.72 -4.27
CA MET A 88 5.94 11.90 -5.28
C MET A 88 5.76 12.61 -6.64
N ALA A 89 5.76 11.81 -7.71
CA ALA A 89 5.60 12.24 -9.08
C ALA A 89 6.69 13.22 -9.59
N THR A 90 7.84 13.26 -8.92
CA THR A 90 9.00 14.04 -9.37
C THR A 90 10.01 13.17 -10.10
N LYS A 91 10.75 13.75 -11.06
CA LYS A 91 11.86 13.04 -11.73
C LYS A 91 12.91 12.53 -10.74
N ALA A 92 13.12 13.27 -9.66
CA ALA A 92 14.08 12.92 -8.63
C ALA A 92 13.60 11.74 -7.77
N GLU A 93 12.31 11.67 -7.47
CA GLU A 93 11.68 10.55 -6.78
C GLU A 93 11.72 9.28 -7.62
N PHE A 94 11.33 9.37 -8.89
CA PHE A 94 11.51 8.27 -9.83
C PHE A 94 12.96 7.77 -9.86
N ALA A 95 13.93 8.69 -10.00
CA ALA A 95 15.35 8.34 -10.02
C ALA A 95 15.86 7.75 -8.69
N ALA A 96 15.21 8.04 -7.56
CA ALA A 96 15.56 7.47 -6.27
C ALA A 96 15.02 6.05 -6.10
N PHE A 97 13.75 5.82 -6.42
CA PHE A 97 13.09 4.51 -6.24
C PHE A 97 13.49 3.44 -7.25
N ILE A 98 14.16 3.81 -8.35
CA ILE A 98 14.79 2.82 -9.23
C ILE A 98 16.12 2.27 -8.68
N ARG A 99 16.68 2.86 -7.61
CA ARG A 99 17.97 2.42 -7.08
C ARG A 99 17.82 1.28 -6.09
N ASP A 100 18.61 0.23 -6.27
CA ASP A 100 18.60 -0.94 -5.40
C ASP A 100 18.98 -0.64 -3.95
N ASP A 101 19.90 0.31 -3.72
CA ASP A 101 20.31 0.69 -2.38
C ASP A 101 19.20 1.40 -1.61
N VAL A 102 18.46 2.30 -2.27
CA VAL A 102 17.27 2.95 -1.71
C VAL A 102 16.19 1.91 -1.42
N ASN A 103 15.90 1.02 -2.38
CA ASN A 103 14.91 -0.03 -2.21
C ASN A 103 15.24 -1.01 -1.06
N GLN A 104 16.53 -1.29 -0.82
CA GLN A 104 16.95 -2.08 0.34
C GLN A 104 16.66 -1.37 1.68
N VAL A 105 16.89 -0.06 1.76
CA VAL A 105 16.54 0.72 2.97
C VAL A 105 15.04 0.71 3.21
N PHE A 106 14.23 0.96 2.17
CA PHE A 106 12.78 0.88 2.26
C PHE A 106 12.30 -0.52 2.66
N LYS A 107 12.89 -1.57 2.10
CA LYS A 107 12.59 -2.96 2.50
C LYS A 107 12.85 -3.17 4.00
N HIS A 108 13.99 -2.75 4.53
CA HIS A 108 14.29 -2.89 5.95
C HIS A 108 13.32 -2.09 6.83
N MET A 109 12.98 -0.87 6.41
CA MET A 109 12.00 -0.03 7.10
C MET A 109 10.61 -0.69 7.13
N LEU A 110 10.13 -1.19 6.00
CA LEU A 110 8.82 -1.85 5.89
C LEU A 110 8.78 -3.18 6.64
N VAL A 111 9.87 -3.96 6.64
CA VAL A 111 9.99 -5.19 7.45
C VAL A 111 9.90 -4.85 8.93
N TYR A 112 10.63 -3.83 9.39
CA TYR A 112 10.55 -3.39 10.78
C TYR A 112 9.14 -2.93 11.15
N TRP A 113 8.51 -2.12 10.30
CA TRP A 113 7.15 -1.65 10.54
C TRP A 113 6.16 -2.82 10.59
N GLY A 114 6.26 -3.76 9.66
CA GLY A 114 5.47 -4.99 9.68
C GLY A 114 5.62 -5.77 11.00
N GLN A 115 6.84 -5.91 11.51
CA GLN A 115 7.08 -6.52 12.82
C GLN A 115 6.41 -5.74 13.95
N PHE A 116 6.54 -4.40 13.98
CA PHE A 116 5.88 -3.55 14.97
C PHE A 116 4.36 -3.75 14.96
N LEU A 117 3.74 -3.83 13.77
CA LEU A 117 2.30 -4.01 13.60
C LEU A 117 1.79 -5.34 14.18
N THR A 118 2.63 -6.37 14.31
CA THR A 118 2.27 -7.65 14.97
C THR A 118 2.29 -7.60 16.50
N THR A 119 2.78 -6.51 17.10
CA THR A 119 2.93 -6.40 18.57
C THR A 119 1.68 -5.85 19.23
N ARG A 120 1.48 -6.10 20.54
CA ARG A 120 0.38 -5.47 21.30
C ARG A 120 0.42 -3.94 21.33
N LYS A 121 1.57 -3.31 21.04
CA LYS A 121 1.68 -1.84 21.02
C LYS A 121 0.97 -1.23 19.82
N SER A 122 0.86 -1.95 18.70
CA SER A 122 0.20 -1.46 17.50
C SER A 122 -1.31 -1.28 17.69
N VAL A 123 -1.91 -2.08 18.58
CA VAL A 123 -3.36 -2.10 18.84
C VAL A 123 -3.81 -1.11 19.92
N ASP A 124 -2.91 -0.31 20.50
CA ASP A 124 -3.26 0.71 21.50
C ASP A 124 -4.40 1.65 21.04
N PRO A 125 -4.46 2.07 19.75
CA PRO A 125 -5.56 2.91 19.26
C PRO A 125 -6.85 2.14 18.95
N VAL A 126 -6.89 0.81 19.12
CA VAL A 126 -8.11 0.01 18.96
C VAL A 126 -8.93 0.12 20.25
N THR A 127 -9.53 1.28 20.44
CA THR A 127 -10.25 1.67 21.66
C THR A 127 -11.45 2.54 21.30
N THR A 128 -12.44 2.57 22.20
CA THR A 128 -13.63 3.43 22.11
C THR A 128 -13.37 4.85 22.63
N ALA A 129 -12.19 5.11 23.18
CA ALA A 129 -11.76 6.45 23.61
C ALA A 129 -11.50 7.39 22.42
N GLU A 130 -11.45 8.69 22.68
CA GLU A 130 -11.15 9.71 21.66
C GLU A 130 -9.83 9.43 20.93
N GLY A 131 -9.83 9.59 19.61
CA GLY A 131 -8.68 9.26 18.74
C GLY A 131 -8.46 7.76 18.50
N GLY A 132 -9.36 6.90 19.00
CA GLY A 132 -9.38 5.47 18.75
C GLY A 132 -10.23 5.05 17.56
N TRP A 133 -9.92 3.89 16.98
CA TRP A 133 -10.62 3.33 15.81
C TRP A 133 -12.04 2.81 16.12
N LEU A 134 -12.35 2.54 17.39
CA LEU A 134 -13.68 2.12 17.84
C LEU A 134 -14.46 3.28 18.48
N ALA A 135 -13.93 4.50 18.41
CA ALA A 135 -14.62 5.68 18.89
C ALA A 135 -15.88 5.93 18.04
N PRO A 136 -16.96 6.48 18.61
CA PRO A 136 -18.21 6.74 17.87
C PRO A 136 -18.00 7.52 16.56
N VAL A 137 -17.08 8.49 16.55
CA VAL A 137 -16.75 9.27 15.34
C VAL A 137 -16.14 8.43 14.21
N ALA A 138 -15.32 7.43 14.54
CA ALA A 138 -14.68 6.55 13.55
C ALA A 138 -15.66 5.50 12.98
N GLN A 139 -16.76 5.23 13.68
CA GLN A 139 -17.77 4.25 13.26
C GLN A 139 -18.81 4.85 12.29
N THR A 140 -18.92 6.18 12.20
CA THR A 140 -19.93 6.87 11.37
C THR A 140 -19.40 7.50 10.10
N GLN A 141 -18.08 7.72 9.99
CA GLN A 141 -17.47 8.43 8.86
C GLN A 141 -17.23 7.50 7.65
N GLU A 142 -17.02 8.11 6.49
CA GLU A 142 -16.58 7.36 5.29
C GLU A 142 -15.16 6.84 5.43
N ALA A 143 -14.28 7.59 6.10
CA ALA A 143 -12.92 7.16 6.42
C ALA A 143 -12.89 6.37 7.75
N GLY A 144 -12.31 5.17 7.70
CA GLY A 144 -12.04 4.32 8.87
C GLY A 144 -12.88 3.05 8.96
N LEU A 145 -12.84 2.40 10.12
CA LEU A 145 -13.48 1.10 10.38
C LEU A 145 -15.00 1.24 10.59
N LYS A 146 -15.71 1.81 9.60
CA LYS A 146 -17.14 2.08 9.64
C LYS A 146 -17.92 0.80 9.93
N ASN A 147 -18.82 0.86 10.91
CA ASN A 147 -19.65 -0.27 11.37
C ASN A 147 -18.85 -1.53 11.74
N PHE A 148 -17.55 -1.44 12.02
CA PHE A 148 -16.72 -2.61 12.29
C PHE A 148 -17.23 -3.43 13.48
N LEU A 149 -17.79 -2.76 14.49
CA LEU A 149 -18.39 -3.45 15.64
C LEU A 149 -19.67 -4.22 15.29
N ASP A 150 -20.39 -3.80 14.24
CA ASP A 150 -21.60 -4.46 13.78
C ASP A 150 -21.30 -5.59 12.77
N THR A 151 -20.19 -5.49 12.04
CA THR A 151 -19.76 -6.45 11.03
C THR A 151 -18.78 -7.51 11.54
N CYS A 152 -18.12 -7.26 12.67
CA CYS A 152 -17.24 -8.21 13.34
C CYS A 152 -18.02 -8.98 14.43
N PRO A 153 -17.95 -10.33 14.49
CA PRO A 153 -17.09 -11.23 13.71
C PRO A 153 -17.78 -11.65 12.41
N TRP A 154 -17.09 -11.49 11.27
CA TRP A 154 -17.49 -11.93 9.93
C TRP A 154 -18.28 -13.25 9.97
N PRO A 155 -19.63 -13.23 9.95
CA PRO A 155 -20.35 -14.45 9.70
C PRO A 155 -20.15 -14.72 8.21
N LEU A 156 -19.43 -15.79 7.87
CA LEU A 156 -19.41 -16.29 6.50
C LEU A 156 -20.85 -16.31 5.99
N ALA A 157 -21.10 -15.67 4.85
CA ALA A 157 -22.41 -15.74 4.23
C ALA A 157 -22.69 -17.21 3.94
N CYS A 158 -23.80 -17.74 4.50
CA CYS A 158 -24.24 -19.12 4.30
C CYS A 158 -23.14 -20.18 4.51
N PRO A 159 -22.61 -20.37 5.74
CA PRO A 159 -21.44 -21.22 6.01
C PRO A 159 -21.66 -22.73 5.75
N ARG A 160 -22.86 -23.12 5.31
CA ARG A 160 -23.26 -24.50 5.01
C ARG A 160 -23.75 -24.68 3.57
N ASP A 161 -23.70 -23.63 2.75
CA ASP A 161 -24.13 -23.69 1.36
C ASP A 161 -22.92 -23.57 0.44
N ASP A 162 -22.46 -24.71 -0.07
CA ASP A 162 -21.32 -24.80 -0.99
C ASP A 162 -21.61 -24.20 -2.38
N ASN A 163 -22.85 -23.75 -2.64
CA ASN A 163 -23.21 -23.06 -3.89
C ASN A 163 -22.98 -21.54 -3.84
N VAL A 164 -22.52 -21.00 -2.70
CA VAL A 164 -22.29 -19.57 -2.52
C VAL A 164 -20.80 -19.26 -2.60
N ILE A 165 -20.44 -18.33 -3.48
CA ILE A 165 -19.08 -17.75 -3.55
C ILE A 165 -19.07 -16.50 -2.66
N VAL A 166 -18.19 -16.46 -1.65
CA VAL A 166 -18.04 -15.30 -0.76
C VAL A 166 -16.97 -14.32 -1.30
N SER A 167 -17.02 -13.07 -0.85
CA SER A 167 -15.98 -12.09 -1.20
C SER A 167 -14.62 -12.49 -0.60
N ALA A 168 -13.54 -12.26 -1.34
CA ALA A 168 -12.18 -12.59 -0.89
C ALA A 168 -11.65 -11.62 0.18
N THR A 169 -12.12 -10.37 0.15
CA THR A 169 -11.68 -9.31 1.06
C THR A 169 -12.79 -8.27 1.20
N GLU A 170 -12.70 -7.43 2.21
CA GLU A 170 -13.53 -6.23 2.30
C GLU A 170 -13.25 -5.34 1.09
N SER A 171 -14.20 -5.18 0.18
CA SER A 171 -13.98 -4.43 -1.05
C SER A 171 -15.30 -4.01 -1.68
N THR A 172 -15.25 -2.97 -2.51
CA THR A 172 -16.40 -2.48 -3.26
C THR A 172 -16.39 -3.08 -4.66
N PRO A 173 -17.43 -3.84 -5.07
CA PRO A 173 -17.53 -4.34 -6.43
C PRO A 173 -17.47 -3.19 -7.43
N PHE A 174 -16.53 -3.27 -8.38
CA PHE A 174 -16.32 -2.24 -9.39
C PHE A 174 -16.89 -2.68 -10.74
N TYR A 175 -16.57 -3.90 -11.18
CA TYR A 175 -16.97 -4.40 -12.48
C TYR A 175 -17.14 -5.92 -12.50
N ILE A 176 -18.14 -6.39 -13.23
CA ILE A 176 -18.36 -7.83 -13.47
C ILE A 176 -18.51 -8.04 -14.97
N ARG A 177 -17.61 -8.84 -15.54
CA ARG A 177 -17.65 -9.20 -16.95
C ARG A 177 -17.87 -10.68 -17.13
N ARG A 178 -18.91 -11.05 -17.86
CA ARG A 178 -19.23 -12.44 -18.21
C ARG A 178 -18.85 -12.73 -19.66
N ASN A 179 -18.69 -14.01 -19.97
CA ASN A 179 -18.33 -14.50 -21.30
C ASN A 179 -17.05 -13.82 -21.83
N VAL A 180 -16.01 -13.81 -21.00
CA VAL A 180 -14.73 -13.18 -21.32
C VAL A 180 -13.98 -13.94 -22.41
N HIS A 181 -13.29 -13.21 -23.27
CA HIS A 181 -12.50 -13.80 -24.36
C HIS A 181 -11.02 -13.83 -23.98
N LEU A 182 -10.24 -14.66 -24.70
CA LEU A 182 -8.80 -14.78 -24.47
C LEU A 182 -8.10 -13.42 -24.61
N ARG A 183 -8.42 -12.72 -25.69
CA ARG A 183 -8.04 -11.33 -25.93
C ARG A 183 -9.28 -10.47 -25.74
N ASP A 184 -9.25 -9.62 -24.73
CA ASP A 184 -10.38 -8.80 -24.35
C ASP A 184 -9.90 -7.47 -23.75
N THR A 185 -10.82 -6.51 -23.68
CA THR A 185 -10.56 -5.16 -23.17
C THR A 185 -11.17 -5.02 -21.78
N VAL A 186 -10.44 -5.42 -20.74
CA VAL A 186 -10.87 -5.28 -19.34
C VAL A 186 -10.12 -4.12 -18.68
N TRP A 187 -10.90 -3.22 -18.09
CA TRP A 187 -10.42 -2.05 -17.35
C TRP A 187 -9.84 -2.45 -15.99
N VAL A 188 -8.66 -1.94 -15.60
CA VAL A 188 -8.11 -2.20 -14.25
C VAL A 188 -7.91 -0.93 -13.41
N LYS A 189 -7.52 0.21 -14.01
CA LYS A 189 -7.14 1.41 -13.23
C LYS A 189 -7.69 2.77 -13.69
N ASN A 190 -8.03 2.97 -14.96
CA ASN A 190 -8.45 4.28 -15.46
C ASN A 190 -9.62 4.12 -16.42
N PRO A 191 -10.78 4.76 -16.27
CA PRO A 191 -11.92 4.57 -17.19
C PRO A 191 -11.72 5.10 -18.62
N ASP A 192 -10.50 5.47 -19.01
CA ASP A 192 -10.21 6.41 -20.12
C ASP A 192 -9.63 5.79 -21.40
N GLY A 193 -9.47 4.48 -21.50
CA GLY A 193 -8.88 3.86 -22.69
C GLY A 193 -7.45 3.33 -22.52
N ARG A 194 -6.73 3.67 -21.44
CA ARG A 194 -5.27 3.47 -21.39
C ARG A 194 -4.75 2.27 -20.59
N SER A 195 -5.57 1.67 -19.74
CA SER A 195 -5.21 0.53 -18.88
C SER A 195 -6.10 -0.68 -19.13
N ASN A 196 -6.10 -1.14 -20.38
CA ASN A 196 -6.85 -2.30 -20.85
C ASN A 196 -5.99 -3.55 -20.79
N TYR A 197 -6.54 -4.61 -20.21
CA TYR A 197 -5.91 -5.91 -20.09
C TYR A 197 -6.84 -7.00 -20.61
N SER A 198 -6.24 -8.03 -21.20
CA SER A 198 -6.92 -9.29 -21.54
C SER A 198 -6.63 -10.38 -20.50
N LEU A 199 -7.29 -11.55 -20.63
CA LEU A 199 -7.00 -12.70 -19.78
C LEU A 199 -5.54 -13.14 -19.87
N VAL A 200 -4.96 -13.09 -21.08
CA VAL A 200 -3.55 -13.43 -21.29
C VAL A 200 -2.63 -12.45 -20.56
N ASP A 201 -2.95 -11.15 -20.59
CA ASP A 201 -2.14 -10.13 -19.90
C ASP A 201 -2.25 -10.26 -18.38
N MET A 202 -3.43 -10.60 -17.86
CA MET A 202 -3.67 -10.78 -16.42
C MET A 202 -3.01 -12.05 -15.87
N LEU A 203 -2.97 -13.13 -16.65
CA LEU A 203 -2.46 -14.44 -16.20
C LEU A 203 -1.03 -14.73 -16.65
N GLY A 204 -0.50 -13.99 -17.63
CA GLY A 204 0.86 -14.11 -18.14
C GLY A 204 1.16 -15.46 -18.84
N ASP A 205 0.11 -16.24 -19.16
CA ASP A 205 0.21 -17.58 -19.73
C ASP A 205 -1.06 -17.86 -20.56
N GLU A 206 -0.89 -17.99 -21.89
CA GLU A 206 -2.01 -18.19 -22.82
C GLU A 206 -2.72 -19.54 -22.59
N ASN A 207 -1.97 -20.62 -22.30
CA ASN A 207 -2.56 -21.95 -22.06
C ASN A 207 -3.37 -21.99 -20.76
N LEU A 208 -2.94 -21.24 -19.75
CA LEU A 208 -3.73 -21.07 -18.53
C LEU A 208 -4.96 -20.19 -18.80
N ALA A 209 -4.80 -19.10 -19.52
CA ALA A 209 -5.87 -18.16 -19.83
C ALA A 209 -7.01 -18.79 -20.67
N GLU A 210 -6.68 -19.70 -21.59
CA GLU A 210 -7.67 -20.45 -22.38
C GLU A 210 -8.69 -21.20 -21.52
N GLN A 211 -8.29 -21.69 -20.34
CA GLN A 211 -9.18 -22.41 -19.41
C GLN A 211 -10.27 -21.52 -18.80
N PHE A 212 -10.10 -20.20 -18.86
CA PHE A 212 -11.03 -19.22 -18.30
C PHE A 212 -11.86 -18.48 -19.37
N VAL A 213 -11.67 -18.81 -20.66
CA VAL A 213 -12.47 -18.26 -21.76
C VAL A 213 -13.94 -18.69 -21.61
N GLY A 214 -14.86 -17.77 -21.84
CA GLY A 214 -16.30 -17.94 -21.56
C GLY A 214 -16.67 -17.74 -20.08
N GLY A 215 -15.68 -17.56 -19.20
CA GLY A 215 -15.86 -17.40 -17.76
C GLY A 215 -16.37 -16.02 -17.33
N THR A 216 -16.16 -15.70 -16.04
CA THR A 216 -16.53 -14.41 -15.45
C THR A 216 -15.33 -13.79 -14.73
N VAL A 217 -15.06 -12.51 -15.02
CA VAL A 217 -14.10 -11.68 -14.29
C VAL A 217 -14.88 -10.78 -13.33
N TYR A 218 -14.56 -10.89 -12.04
CA TYR A 218 -15.06 -10.01 -10.98
C TYR A 218 -13.91 -9.10 -10.52
N GLN A 219 -14.17 -7.80 -10.50
CA GLN A 219 -13.22 -6.79 -10.05
C GLN A 219 -13.83 -5.99 -8.90
N ALA A 220 -13.04 -5.79 -7.86
CA ALA A 220 -13.41 -4.98 -6.73
C ALA A 220 -12.28 -4.03 -6.35
N PHE A 221 -12.66 -2.87 -5.83
CA PHE A 221 -11.75 -1.86 -5.33
C PHE A 221 -11.58 -2.02 -3.82
N LEU A 222 -10.34 -2.02 -3.37
CA LEU A 222 -9.95 -2.11 -1.96
C LEU A 222 -9.47 -0.73 -1.52
N SER A 223 -10.23 -0.09 -0.62
CA SER A 223 -9.87 1.22 -0.11
C SER A 223 -8.71 1.12 0.89
N ALA A 224 -7.99 2.22 1.09
CA ALA A 224 -6.83 2.28 1.99
C ALA A 224 -7.18 1.94 3.45
N ASP A 225 -8.42 2.15 3.85
CA ASP A 225 -8.98 1.93 5.18
C ASP A 225 -9.79 0.63 5.32
N SER A 226 -9.93 -0.14 4.25
CA SER A 226 -10.53 -1.48 4.28
C SER A 226 -9.62 -2.51 4.93
N TYR A 227 -10.15 -3.68 5.30
CA TYR A 227 -9.35 -4.82 5.71
C TYR A 227 -8.55 -5.41 4.53
N HIS A 228 -7.22 -5.38 4.60
CA HIS A 228 -6.28 -5.76 3.51
C HIS A 228 -5.79 -7.22 3.54
N ASN A 229 -6.47 -8.13 4.25
CA ASN A 229 -6.15 -9.56 4.18
C ASN A 229 -7.14 -10.31 3.31
N TRP A 230 -6.59 -11.23 2.53
CA TRP A 230 -7.34 -12.03 1.56
C TRP A 230 -7.69 -13.40 2.15
N HIS A 231 -8.90 -13.86 1.84
CA HIS A 231 -9.45 -15.15 2.22
C HIS A 231 -9.88 -15.93 0.96
N ALA A 232 -9.86 -17.26 1.05
CA ALA A 232 -10.35 -18.11 -0.02
C ALA A 232 -11.87 -17.96 -0.18
N LEU A 233 -12.34 -17.78 -1.43
CA LEU A 233 -13.75 -17.56 -1.74
C LEU A 233 -14.59 -18.85 -1.69
N VAL A 234 -13.92 -20.00 -1.83
CA VAL A 234 -14.51 -21.34 -1.87
C VAL A 234 -13.53 -22.34 -1.27
N SER A 235 -14.04 -23.47 -0.81
CA SER A 235 -13.23 -24.63 -0.45
C SER A 235 -12.52 -25.20 -1.69
N GLY A 236 -11.25 -25.54 -1.59
CA GLY A 236 -10.49 -26.10 -2.70
C GLY A 236 -9.06 -26.48 -2.35
N SER A 237 -8.34 -26.98 -3.35
CA SER A 237 -6.91 -27.29 -3.28
C SER A 237 -6.17 -26.51 -4.35
N ASP A 238 -5.01 -25.95 -4.00
CA ASP A 238 -4.17 -25.23 -4.95
C ASP A 238 -3.72 -26.17 -6.08
N LYS A 239 -4.05 -25.81 -7.33
CA LYS A 239 -3.62 -26.58 -8.51
C LYS A 239 -2.24 -26.17 -9.02
N CYS A 240 -1.85 -24.91 -8.79
CA CYS A 240 -0.61 -24.33 -9.28
C CYS A 240 -0.04 -23.38 -8.23
N CYS A 241 1.29 -23.26 -8.20
CA CYS A 241 1.96 -22.23 -7.40
C CYS A 241 1.61 -20.83 -7.94
N PRO A 242 1.52 -19.81 -7.06
CA PRO A 242 1.32 -18.43 -7.48
C PRO A 242 2.46 -18.00 -8.42
N LYS A 243 2.09 -17.32 -9.51
CA LYS A 243 3.04 -16.74 -10.46
C LYS A 243 3.20 -15.25 -10.18
N ILE A 244 4.44 -14.78 -10.11
CA ILE A 244 4.76 -13.36 -10.08
C ILE A 244 4.91 -12.88 -11.52
N ILE A 245 4.05 -11.96 -11.94
CA ILE A 245 4.16 -11.28 -13.23
C ILE A 245 4.77 -9.91 -12.97
N ASN A 246 5.92 -9.63 -13.57
CA ASN A 246 6.56 -8.34 -13.42
C ASN A 246 5.72 -7.25 -14.10
N GLY A 247 5.45 -6.18 -13.37
CA GLY A 247 4.69 -5.02 -13.87
C GLY A 247 5.21 -3.73 -13.26
N ALA A 248 4.61 -2.61 -13.66
CA ALA A 248 4.89 -1.31 -13.07
C ALA A 248 3.90 -1.02 -11.92
N TYR A 249 4.41 -0.35 -10.89
CA TYR A 249 3.58 0.25 -9.84
C TYR A 249 3.06 1.60 -10.38
N TYR A 250 1.74 1.77 -10.40
CA TYR A 250 1.04 2.94 -10.95
C TYR A 250 0.11 3.55 -9.91
#